data_AF-A0A1J1AF82-F1
#
_entry.id   AF-A0A1J1AF82-F1
#
_cell.length_a   1.000
_cell.length_b   1.000
_cell.length_c   1.000
_cell.angle_alpha   90.00
_cell.angle_beta   90.00
_cell.angle_gamma   90.00
#
_symmetry.space_group_name_H-M   'P 1'
#
loop_
_entity.id
_entity.type
_entity.pdbx_description
1 polymer ?
#
loop_
_entity_poly.entity_id
_entity_poly.type
_entity_poly.pdbx_seq_one_letter_code
_entity_poly.pdbx_strand_id
1 'polypeptide(L)'
;MTEYFEVLDRDGPARRGELRLTEPRATPGLVGDTLADAGSLWAADRTVPEGDPAKLTVLPHRAFPAGTPADLQSAMDVPAPEIDGPSAAVVSPETVADLGTDAYVLSAPGQLVGHARALVETLLDVRRTIPDDAALVVSGIATPANVGLLAYAGVDLVDDHRAVLAGTEGRYLDSTGETFLEDRAELGCACPACQGPRAEFTRADCVDHNVAALRAELRRVRERIRAGTLREYLEGQVRHEPWLTAALRRLDQEGTYLRERTPLFRGSELLATTEDSLFRPAVAQFADRVAERYTNRFSDVPLLLVPCSAGKPYSDSKSHRRFQEAARYRAHKVSLTSPLGVVPQELELTYPAQHYDAAVTGSWSETEIQVVADRLRTYLERTDYPRIVAHVPEDGYREIVERATSGMDLPVTDTVSGHPTDGDSLSALGEALEGERTIRVEEKERATLRAIADYQFGAGAGEELFDELTLQGRYPRLQALDSDGDQLAALVPQYGTLALTLAGAHAWAESSIETKHVEIDAFQPHGSILAPGIRTAESSIQVGEEVLFEGPQAFGIGRATMHGTAMERSTRGEAVDVRHTEPID
;
A
#
# COMPACT_ATOMS: atom_id res chain seq x y z
N MET A 1 22.60 0.98 17.09
CA MET A 1 22.24 0.74 15.68
C MET A 1 21.64 -0.66 15.62
N THR A 2 20.65 -0.91 14.77
CA THR A 2 20.06 -2.26 14.70
C THR A 2 21.04 -3.18 13.97
N GLU A 3 21.32 -4.35 14.56
CA GLU A 3 22.26 -5.33 14.03
C GLU A 3 21.57 -6.63 13.57
N TYR A 4 20.45 -6.97 14.21
CA TYR A 4 19.88 -8.32 14.16
C TYR A 4 18.48 -8.42 13.53
N PHE A 5 17.91 -7.35 12.99
CA PHE A 5 16.65 -7.43 12.23
C PHE A 5 16.84 -6.88 10.81
N GLU A 6 16.30 -7.53 9.79
CA GLU A 6 16.35 -7.04 8.40
C GLU A 6 14.98 -7.17 7.75
N VAL A 7 14.53 -6.11 7.07
CA VAL A 7 13.31 -6.16 6.26
C VAL A 7 13.68 -6.57 4.84
N LEU A 8 13.09 -7.67 4.37
CA LEU A 8 13.38 -8.24 3.05
C LEU A 8 12.33 -7.87 1.99
N ASP A 9 11.08 -7.68 2.41
CA ASP A 9 9.95 -7.41 1.51
C ASP A 9 8.77 -6.80 2.29
N ARG A 10 7.85 -6.14 1.58
CA ARG A 10 6.72 -5.43 2.18
C ARG A 10 5.43 -5.58 1.35
N ASP A 11 4.30 -5.58 2.05
CA ASP A 11 2.98 -5.35 1.46
C ASP A 11 2.23 -4.33 2.31
N GLY A 12 2.33 -3.05 1.92
CA GLY A 12 1.92 -1.96 2.79
C GLY A 12 2.82 -1.89 4.02
N PRO A 13 2.26 -1.69 5.22
CA PRO A 13 3.04 -1.69 6.47
C PRO A 13 3.50 -3.08 6.93
N ALA A 14 2.94 -4.16 6.37
CA ALA A 14 3.35 -5.51 6.73
C ALA A 14 4.74 -5.81 6.16
N ARG A 15 5.61 -6.35 7.00
CA ARG A 15 7.01 -6.62 6.67
C ARG A 15 7.28 -8.10 6.70
N ARG A 16 7.85 -8.63 5.62
CA ARG A 16 8.55 -9.91 5.65
C ARG A 16 10.01 -9.61 5.91
N GLY A 17 10.49 -9.99 7.08
CA GLY A 17 11.87 -9.78 7.49
C GLY A 17 12.53 -11.04 8.03
N GLU A 18 13.73 -10.85 8.55
CA GLU A 18 14.53 -11.88 9.21
C GLU A 18 15.13 -11.30 10.50
N LEU A 19 14.85 -11.98 11.62
CA LEU A 19 15.57 -11.81 12.87
C LEU A 19 16.81 -12.72 12.81
N ARG A 20 17.98 -12.12 12.65
CA ARG A 20 19.28 -12.75 12.39
C ARG A 20 19.92 -13.32 13.66
N LEU A 21 19.20 -14.21 14.34
CA LEU A 21 19.80 -15.05 15.38
C LEU A 21 20.75 -16.08 14.74
N THR A 22 21.50 -16.81 15.58
CA THR A 22 22.32 -17.96 15.14
C THR A 22 21.53 -18.92 14.23
N GLU A 23 20.26 -19.14 14.55
CA GLU A 23 19.26 -19.72 13.63
C GLU A 23 18.27 -18.63 13.21
N PRO A 24 18.35 -18.11 11.99
CA PRO A 24 17.52 -16.99 11.55
C PRO A 24 16.03 -17.29 11.61
N ARG A 25 15.22 -16.29 11.99
CA ARG A 25 13.77 -16.41 12.12
C ARG A 25 13.05 -15.45 11.17
N ALA A 26 12.22 -16.00 10.28
CA ALA A 26 11.41 -15.20 9.36
C ALA A 26 10.23 -14.50 10.08
N THR A 27 9.94 -13.27 9.69
CA THR A 27 8.81 -12.47 10.19
C THR A 27 7.72 -12.22 9.13
N PRO A 28 6.45 -12.00 9.51
CA PRO A 28 5.90 -12.16 10.84
C PRO A 28 6.04 -13.60 11.37
N GLY A 29 6.44 -13.77 12.63
CA GLY A 29 6.87 -15.07 13.16
C GLY A 29 6.69 -15.25 14.67
N LEU A 30 6.80 -16.49 15.13
CA LEU A 30 6.85 -16.80 16.57
C LEU A 30 8.25 -16.53 17.11
N VAL A 31 8.34 -15.96 18.31
CA VAL A 31 9.61 -15.69 19.00
C VAL A 31 9.73 -16.37 20.36
N GLY A 32 8.67 -17.00 20.88
CA GLY A 32 8.63 -17.53 22.25
C GLY A 32 9.75 -18.51 22.62
N ASP A 33 10.21 -19.36 21.70
CA ASP A 33 11.31 -20.31 21.92
C ASP A 33 12.70 -19.65 21.89
N THR A 34 12.78 -18.43 21.39
CA THR A 34 14.02 -17.66 21.17
C THR A 34 14.10 -16.39 22.01
N LEU A 35 13.07 -16.05 22.79
CA LEU A 35 13.15 -14.98 23.79
C LEU A 35 13.93 -15.41 25.03
N ALA A 36 14.79 -14.51 25.51
CA ALA A 36 15.43 -14.60 26.82
C ALA A 36 15.10 -13.33 27.62
N ASP A 37 14.20 -13.45 28.60
CA ASP A 37 13.79 -12.31 29.41
C ASP A 37 14.70 -12.13 30.65
N ALA A 38 15.42 -11.01 30.72
CA ALA A 38 16.26 -10.65 31.85
C ALA A 38 15.44 -10.31 33.12
N GLY A 39 14.13 -10.10 32.96
CA GLY A 39 13.15 -10.04 34.02
C GLY A 39 12.74 -8.62 34.42
N SER A 40 11.62 -8.56 35.15
CA SER A 40 11.05 -7.30 35.60
C SER A 40 11.81 -6.69 36.79
N LEU A 41 12.07 -5.39 36.68
CA LEU A 41 12.60 -4.51 37.73
C LEU A 41 11.54 -4.09 38.76
N TRP A 42 10.26 -4.43 38.54
CA TRP A 42 9.23 -4.29 39.58
C TRP A 42 9.38 -5.34 40.68
N ALA A 43 9.85 -6.53 40.31
CA ALA A 43 9.90 -7.68 41.22
C ALA A 43 11.21 -7.75 42.01
N ALA A 44 12.34 -7.42 41.37
CA ALA A 44 13.67 -7.46 41.97
C ALA A 44 14.66 -6.64 41.13
N ASP A 45 15.77 -6.24 41.74
CA ASP A 45 16.92 -5.71 41.00
C ASP A 45 17.45 -6.78 40.02
N ARG A 46 17.80 -6.36 38.80
CA ARG A 46 18.28 -7.23 37.73
C ARG A 46 19.65 -6.76 37.26
N THR A 47 20.53 -7.70 36.97
CA THR A 47 21.79 -7.44 36.29
C THR A 47 21.58 -7.43 34.79
N VAL A 48 22.33 -6.59 34.09
CA VAL A 48 22.36 -6.61 32.61
C VAL A 48 23.02 -7.91 32.16
N PRO A 49 22.38 -8.71 31.28
CA PRO A 49 22.98 -9.93 30.74
C PRO A 49 24.10 -9.61 29.74
N GLU A 50 25.03 -10.54 29.51
CA GLU A 50 26.12 -10.36 28.54
C GLU A 50 25.62 -10.30 27.08
N GLY A 51 24.51 -11.00 26.77
CA GLY A 51 23.96 -11.19 25.42
C GLY A 51 24.13 -12.63 24.93
N ASP A 52 23.25 -13.08 24.05
CA ASP A 52 23.31 -14.41 23.43
C ASP A 52 22.91 -14.31 21.95
N PRO A 53 23.81 -14.56 20.98
CA PRO A 53 23.50 -14.47 19.56
C PRO A 53 22.44 -15.49 19.09
N ALA A 54 22.08 -16.48 19.90
CA ALA A 54 21.01 -17.44 19.61
C ALA A 54 19.63 -16.99 20.15
N LYS A 55 19.56 -15.91 20.94
CA LYS A 55 18.34 -15.44 21.60
C LYS A 55 18.10 -13.95 21.39
N LEU A 56 16.83 -13.57 21.30
CA LEU A 56 16.42 -12.18 21.45
C LEU A 56 16.29 -11.85 22.94
N THR A 57 17.21 -11.05 23.46
CA THR A 57 17.27 -10.75 24.89
C THR A 57 16.36 -9.57 25.21
N VAL A 58 15.28 -9.81 25.95
CA VAL A 58 14.47 -8.73 26.53
C VAL A 58 15.23 -8.16 27.71
N LEU A 59 15.60 -6.88 27.59
CA LEU A 59 16.39 -6.18 28.59
C LEU A 59 15.62 -6.05 29.92
N PRO A 60 16.32 -5.85 31.06
CA PRO A 60 15.66 -5.55 32.33
C PRO A 60 14.68 -4.39 32.17
N HIS A 61 13.45 -4.57 32.63
CA HIS A 61 12.38 -3.64 32.25
C HIS A 61 11.34 -3.40 33.33
N ARG A 62 10.59 -2.31 33.18
CA ARG A 62 9.34 -2.05 33.90
C ARG A 62 8.18 -1.99 32.91
N ALA A 63 7.53 -3.13 32.69
CA ALA A 63 6.31 -3.15 31.89
C ALA A 63 5.20 -2.43 32.66
N PHE A 64 4.51 -1.50 32.01
CA PHE A 64 3.44 -0.72 32.63
C PHE A 64 2.07 -1.35 32.35
N PRO A 65 1.25 -1.61 33.38
CA PRO A 65 -0.15 -1.99 33.18
C PRO A 65 -0.93 -0.87 32.48
N ALA A 66 -2.00 -1.24 31.77
CA ALA A 66 -2.89 -0.26 31.17
C ALA A 66 -3.49 0.68 32.23
N GLY A 67 -3.61 1.96 31.89
CA GLY A 67 -4.11 3.00 32.79
C GLY A 67 -3.08 3.56 33.77
N THR A 68 -1.81 3.13 33.68
CA THR A 68 -0.73 3.78 34.45
C THR A 68 -0.59 5.24 34.02
N PRO A 69 -0.57 6.23 34.94
CA PRO A 69 -0.41 7.64 34.60
C PRO A 69 0.89 7.93 33.83
N ALA A 70 0.82 8.78 32.80
CA ALA A 70 1.96 9.07 31.91
C ALA A 70 3.16 9.68 32.65
N ASP A 71 2.92 10.52 33.66
CA ASP A 71 3.95 11.10 34.53
C ASP A 71 4.69 10.02 35.34
N LEU A 72 3.97 9.01 35.82
CA LEU A 72 4.56 7.87 36.51
C LEU A 72 5.35 6.98 35.55
N GLN A 73 4.82 6.72 34.34
CA GLN A 73 5.54 5.94 33.33
C GLN A 73 6.86 6.60 32.97
N SER A 74 6.84 7.90 32.68
CA SER A 74 8.03 8.69 32.36
C SER A 74 9.04 8.71 33.51
N ALA A 75 8.57 8.87 34.76
CA ALA A 75 9.45 8.91 35.93
C ALA A 75 10.10 7.55 36.25
N MET A 76 9.48 6.45 35.84
CA MET A 76 9.92 5.09 36.14
C MET A 76 10.52 4.38 34.92
N ASP A 77 10.68 5.09 33.80
CA ASP A 77 11.22 4.54 32.57
C ASP A 77 12.63 3.96 32.78
N VAL A 78 12.96 2.94 32.01
CA VAL A 78 14.18 2.15 32.19
C VAL A 78 15.06 2.32 30.95
N PRO A 79 16.31 2.80 31.09
CA PRO A 79 17.22 2.88 29.96
C PRO A 79 17.47 1.50 29.37
N ALA A 80 17.59 1.41 28.05
CA ALA A 80 18.04 0.20 27.37
C ALA A 80 19.59 0.14 27.40
N PRO A 81 20.22 -0.75 28.18
CA PRO A 81 21.66 -0.94 28.11
C PRO A 81 22.07 -1.66 26.82
N GLU A 82 23.25 -1.34 26.31
CA GLU A 82 23.89 -2.10 25.22
C GLU A 82 24.40 -3.46 25.73
N ILE A 83 24.23 -4.49 24.90
CA ILE A 83 24.69 -5.87 25.14
C ILE A 83 25.35 -6.41 23.86
N ASP A 84 26.17 -7.46 23.98
CA ASP A 84 26.78 -8.13 22.83
C ASP A 84 25.82 -9.20 22.28
N GLY A 85 24.85 -8.76 21.48
CA GLY A 85 23.86 -9.64 20.84
C GLY A 85 22.49 -9.01 20.59
N PRO A 86 21.54 -9.79 20.04
CA PRO A 86 20.19 -9.32 19.73
C PRO A 86 19.45 -8.87 21.00
N SER A 87 18.97 -7.63 20.97
CA SER A 87 18.35 -6.97 22.13
C SER A 87 16.92 -6.49 21.86
N ALA A 88 16.10 -6.48 22.91
CA ALA A 88 14.75 -5.95 22.87
C ALA A 88 14.43 -5.08 24.09
N ALA A 89 13.95 -3.86 23.85
CA ALA A 89 13.46 -2.98 24.90
C ALA A 89 11.95 -3.14 25.09
N VAL A 90 11.46 -3.09 26.33
CA VAL A 90 10.02 -3.05 26.61
C VAL A 90 9.56 -1.60 26.65
N VAL A 91 8.54 -1.27 25.86
CA VAL A 91 8.03 0.10 25.70
C VAL A 91 6.51 0.17 25.86
N SER A 92 6.03 1.34 26.27
CA SER A 92 4.61 1.71 26.23
C SER A 92 4.40 2.85 25.22
N PRO A 93 3.16 3.24 24.90
CA PRO A 93 2.90 4.44 24.09
C PRO A 93 3.51 5.73 24.68
N GLU A 94 3.73 5.77 25.98
CA GLU A 94 4.28 6.95 26.68
C GLU A 94 5.81 6.94 26.78
N THR A 95 6.43 5.75 26.82
CA THR A 95 7.89 5.60 26.97
C THR A 95 8.60 5.19 25.68
N VAL A 96 7.86 4.99 24.59
CA VAL A 96 8.47 4.62 23.32
C VAL A 96 9.40 5.73 22.82
N ALA A 97 10.61 5.32 22.46
CA ALA A 97 11.65 6.15 21.87
C ALA A 97 12.53 5.25 20.98
N ASP A 98 13.43 5.85 20.21
CA ASP A 98 14.53 5.10 19.62
C ASP A 98 15.58 4.81 20.72
N LEU A 99 15.58 3.57 21.19
CA LEU A 99 16.44 3.05 22.24
C LEU A 99 17.64 2.27 21.69
N GLY A 100 17.84 2.27 20.36
CA GLY A 100 18.97 1.61 19.71
C GLY A 100 18.97 0.08 19.76
N THR A 101 17.84 -0.56 20.13
CA THR A 101 17.67 -2.01 20.20
C THR A 101 17.12 -2.61 18.90
N ASP A 102 17.34 -3.91 18.69
CA ASP A 102 16.89 -4.63 17.48
C ASP A 102 15.38 -4.89 17.44
N ALA A 103 14.77 -4.95 18.61
CA ALA A 103 13.34 -5.14 18.75
C ALA A 103 12.75 -4.29 19.89
N TYR A 104 11.43 -4.09 19.82
CA TYR A 104 10.65 -3.37 20.81
C TYR A 104 9.45 -4.22 21.21
N VAL A 105 9.30 -4.50 22.51
CA VAL A 105 8.21 -5.29 23.06
C VAL A 105 7.16 -4.34 23.63
N LEU A 106 5.95 -4.38 23.08
CA LEU A 106 4.85 -3.57 23.58
C LEU A 106 4.40 -4.07 24.97
N SER A 107 4.35 -3.17 25.95
CA SER A 107 3.85 -3.46 27.29
C SER A 107 2.32 -3.59 27.31
N ALA A 108 1.82 -4.57 28.08
CA ALA A 108 0.38 -4.79 28.34
C ALA A 108 -0.57 -4.81 27.11
N PRO A 109 -0.21 -5.44 25.98
CA PRO A 109 -1.03 -5.43 24.75
C PRO A 109 -2.38 -6.16 24.92
N GLY A 110 -2.51 -7.03 25.93
CA GLY A 110 -3.73 -7.80 26.22
C GLY A 110 -4.98 -6.95 26.40
N GLN A 111 -4.84 -5.71 26.87
CA GLN A 111 -5.97 -4.79 27.08
C GLN A 111 -6.49 -4.17 25.77
N LEU A 112 -5.71 -4.26 24.69
CA LEU A 112 -6.06 -3.73 23.37
C LEU A 112 -6.95 -4.69 22.57
N VAL A 113 -6.97 -5.97 22.92
CA VAL A 113 -7.77 -6.99 22.25
C VAL A 113 -9.26 -6.65 22.36
N GLY A 114 -9.98 -6.68 21.25
CA GLY A 114 -11.39 -6.26 21.19
C GLY A 114 -11.61 -4.75 21.09
N HIS A 115 -10.57 -3.92 21.27
CA HIS A 115 -10.65 -2.46 21.27
C HIS A 115 -9.96 -1.86 20.04
N ALA A 116 -10.63 -1.95 18.89
CA ALA A 116 -10.09 -1.55 17.59
C ALA A 116 -9.38 -0.18 17.57
N ARG A 117 -9.97 0.83 18.21
CA ARG A 117 -9.38 2.17 18.30
C ARG A 117 -8.04 2.16 19.02
N ALA A 118 -8.05 1.68 20.27
CA ALA A 118 -6.88 1.70 21.13
C ALA A 118 -5.74 0.86 20.54
N LEU A 119 -6.07 -0.29 19.93
CA LEU A 119 -5.08 -1.14 19.26
C LEU A 119 -4.39 -0.40 18.10
N VAL A 120 -5.17 0.18 17.19
CA VAL A 120 -4.62 0.87 16.01
C VAL A 120 -3.80 2.08 16.43
N GLU A 121 -4.35 2.98 17.25
CA GLU A 121 -3.63 4.18 17.72
C GLU A 121 -2.30 3.79 18.40
N THR A 122 -2.34 2.83 19.33
CA THR A 122 -1.14 2.36 20.05
C THR A 122 -0.08 1.78 19.10
N LEU A 123 -0.45 0.88 18.19
CA LEU A 123 0.51 0.25 17.29
C LEU A 123 1.15 1.26 16.33
N LEU A 124 0.36 2.22 15.85
CA LEU A 124 0.87 3.24 14.93
C LEU A 124 1.78 4.25 15.65
N ASP A 125 1.44 4.67 16.86
CA ASP A 125 2.29 5.58 17.64
C ASP A 125 3.64 4.95 17.95
N VAL A 126 3.65 3.66 18.29
CA VAL A 126 4.89 2.90 18.45
C VAL A 126 5.65 2.81 17.13
N ARG A 127 4.99 2.44 16.01
CA ARG A 127 5.65 2.28 14.70
C ARG A 127 6.17 3.58 14.09
N ARG A 128 5.57 4.72 14.40
CA ARG A 128 6.08 6.04 14.00
C ARG A 128 7.35 6.41 14.78
N THR A 129 7.46 5.92 16.01
CA THR A 129 8.54 6.30 16.93
C THR A 129 9.76 5.40 16.81
N ILE A 130 9.59 4.08 16.69
CA ILE A 130 10.73 3.15 16.60
C ILE A 130 11.33 3.14 15.18
N PRO A 131 12.62 2.77 15.02
CA PRO A 131 13.24 2.63 13.71
C PRO A 131 12.50 1.64 12.78
N ASP A 132 12.54 1.93 11.47
CA ASP A 132 11.88 1.08 10.47
C ASP A 132 12.55 -0.30 10.30
N ASP A 133 13.83 -0.37 10.64
CA ASP A 133 14.71 -1.54 10.67
C ASP A 133 14.78 -2.21 12.05
N ALA A 134 13.88 -1.86 12.98
CA ALA A 134 13.66 -2.59 14.23
C ALA A 134 12.36 -3.40 14.20
N ALA A 135 12.36 -4.54 14.90
CA ALA A 135 11.20 -5.41 15.02
C ALA A 135 10.23 -4.92 16.10
N LEU A 136 8.92 -5.06 15.88
CA LEU A 136 7.87 -4.87 16.87
C LEU A 136 7.35 -6.23 17.34
N VAL A 137 7.42 -6.46 18.65
CA VAL A 137 6.96 -7.67 19.33
C VAL A 137 5.67 -7.35 20.11
N VAL A 138 4.62 -8.15 19.90
CA VAL A 138 3.42 -8.12 20.77
C VAL A 138 3.19 -9.50 21.39
N SER A 139 3.11 -9.51 22.71
CA SER A 139 3.06 -10.74 23.49
C SER A 139 1.64 -11.08 23.96
N GLY A 140 1.26 -12.36 23.97
CA GLY A 140 0.06 -12.85 24.65
C GLY A 140 -1.29 -12.47 24.01
N ILE A 141 -1.31 -11.98 22.77
CA ILE A 141 -2.56 -11.58 22.08
C ILE A 141 -2.80 -12.27 20.73
N ALA A 142 -1.80 -12.94 20.17
CA ALA A 142 -1.87 -13.47 18.82
C ALA A 142 -2.77 -14.71 18.74
N THR A 143 -3.69 -14.71 17.79
CA THR A 143 -4.54 -15.85 17.41
C THR A 143 -4.47 -16.03 15.89
N PRO A 144 -4.84 -17.22 15.37
CA PRO A 144 -4.95 -17.39 13.93
C PRO A 144 -5.95 -16.41 13.28
N ALA A 145 -6.98 -15.95 14.00
CA ALA A 145 -7.94 -14.99 13.45
C ALA A 145 -7.39 -13.55 13.34
N ASN A 146 -6.49 -13.12 14.24
CA ASN A 146 -6.06 -11.72 14.31
C ASN A 146 -4.64 -11.44 13.79
N VAL A 147 -3.78 -12.47 13.67
CA VAL A 147 -2.34 -12.25 13.44
C VAL A 147 -2.04 -11.61 12.09
N GLY A 148 -2.86 -11.86 11.07
CA GLY A 148 -2.74 -11.17 9.78
C GLY A 148 -2.98 -9.66 9.90
N LEU A 149 -3.96 -9.24 10.72
CA LEU A 149 -4.24 -7.82 10.96
C LEU A 149 -3.12 -7.18 11.80
N LEU A 150 -2.60 -7.89 12.81
CA LEU A 150 -1.44 -7.43 13.59
C LEU A 150 -0.23 -7.19 12.67
N ALA A 151 0.05 -8.12 11.77
CA ALA A 151 1.11 -7.97 10.77
C ALA A 151 0.87 -6.75 9.86
N TYR A 152 -0.36 -6.54 9.39
CA TYR A 152 -0.72 -5.38 8.57
C TYR A 152 -0.64 -4.04 9.31
N ALA A 153 -0.77 -4.05 10.63
CA ALA A 153 -0.50 -2.89 11.48
C ALA A 153 1.01 -2.65 11.73
N GLY A 154 1.89 -3.56 11.31
CA GLY A 154 3.35 -3.43 11.41
C GLY A 154 4.02 -4.28 12.48
N VAL A 155 3.32 -5.24 13.09
CA VAL A 155 3.89 -6.21 14.04
C VAL A 155 4.71 -7.28 13.31
N ASP A 156 5.91 -7.58 13.80
CA ASP A 156 6.81 -8.59 13.20
C ASP A 156 6.88 -9.88 14.01
N LEU A 157 6.74 -9.81 15.33
CA LEU A 157 6.99 -10.94 16.21
C LEU A 157 5.86 -11.09 17.22
N VAL A 158 5.46 -12.34 17.44
CA VAL A 158 4.43 -12.73 18.40
C VAL A 158 4.87 -13.97 19.18
N ASP A 159 4.25 -14.26 20.31
CA ASP A 159 4.38 -15.55 20.99
C ASP A 159 3.13 -16.43 20.78
N ASP A 160 3.16 -17.64 21.32
CA ASP A 160 2.06 -18.59 21.30
C ASP A 160 1.28 -18.64 22.62
N HIS A 161 1.51 -17.72 23.56
CA HIS A 161 0.92 -17.77 24.90
C HIS A 161 -0.61 -17.72 24.85
N ARG A 162 -1.21 -16.89 23.98
CA ARG A 162 -2.67 -16.85 23.82
C ARG A 162 -3.23 -18.17 23.27
N ALA A 163 -2.52 -18.78 22.32
CA ALA A 163 -2.91 -20.06 21.73
C ALA A 163 -2.85 -21.20 22.76
N VAL A 164 -1.79 -21.24 23.57
CA VAL A 164 -1.63 -22.18 24.69
C VAL A 164 -2.71 -21.98 25.74
N LEU A 165 -2.91 -20.74 26.22
CA LEU A 165 -3.91 -20.43 27.24
C LEU A 165 -5.31 -20.85 26.77
N ALA A 166 -5.70 -20.47 25.55
CA ALA A 166 -6.98 -20.87 24.97
C ALA A 166 -7.13 -22.41 24.96
N GLY A 167 -6.10 -23.15 24.55
CA GLY A 167 -6.15 -24.62 24.52
C GLY A 167 -6.37 -25.22 25.92
N THR A 168 -5.66 -24.71 26.93
CA THR A 168 -5.82 -25.17 28.34
C THR A 168 -7.19 -24.84 28.93
N GLU A 169 -7.84 -23.79 28.45
CA GLU A 169 -9.20 -23.41 28.80
C GLU A 169 -10.27 -24.21 28.01
N GLY A 170 -9.86 -25.05 27.06
CA GLY A 170 -10.77 -25.80 26.21
C GLY A 170 -11.39 -24.95 25.09
N ARG A 171 -10.65 -23.96 24.59
CA ARG A 171 -11.04 -23.11 23.45
C ARG A 171 -10.22 -23.51 22.23
N TYR A 172 -10.92 -23.88 21.16
CA TYR A 172 -10.35 -24.24 19.87
C TYR A 172 -10.27 -22.99 19.00
N LEU A 173 -9.07 -22.69 18.48
CA LEU A 173 -8.79 -21.55 17.62
C LEU A 173 -8.66 -21.96 16.15
N ASP A 174 -9.21 -21.15 15.26
CA ASP A 174 -8.99 -21.22 13.82
C ASP A 174 -8.94 -19.80 13.23
N SER A 175 -8.79 -19.68 11.90
CA SER A 175 -8.68 -18.37 11.25
C SER A 175 -9.97 -17.55 11.27
N THR A 176 -11.08 -18.14 11.71
CA THR A 176 -12.38 -17.46 11.85
C THR A 176 -12.69 -17.06 13.30
N GLY A 177 -11.89 -17.52 14.27
CA GLY A 177 -12.00 -17.09 15.65
C GLY A 177 -11.85 -18.22 16.65
N GLU A 178 -12.63 -18.13 17.72
CA GLU A 178 -12.56 -19.01 18.88
C GLU A 178 -13.92 -19.69 19.11
N THR A 179 -13.88 -20.97 19.50
CA THR A 179 -15.06 -21.72 19.93
C THR A 179 -14.74 -22.63 21.10
N PHE A 180 -15.76 -22.98 21.90
CA PHE A 180 -15.58 -23.99 22.93
C PHE A 180 -15.38 -25.36 22.30
N LEU A 181 -14.38 -26.09 22.80
CA LEU A 181 -14.07 -27.43 22.33
C LEU A 181 -15.30 -28.34 22.48
N GLU A 182 -16.02 -28.27 23.61
CA GLU A 182 -17.21 -29.07 23.88
C GLU A 182 -18.35 -28.90 22.87
N ASP A 183 -18.45 -27.74 22.22
CA ASP A 183 -19.46 -27.46 21.19
C ASP A 183 -19.09 -28.00 19.80
N ARG A 184 -17.86 -28.50 19.62
CA ARG A 184 -17.36 -28.98 18.33
C ARG A 184 -17.73 -30.44 18.09
N ALA A 185 -18.53 -30.68 17.05
CA ALA A 185 -18.80 -32.02 16.53
C ALA A 185 -17.65 -32.55 15.66
N GLU A 186 -16.97 -31.67 14.93
CA GLU A 186 -15.88 -32.00 14.01
C GLU A 186 -14.62 -31.15 14.26
N LEU A 187 -13.47 -31.69 13.90
CA LEU A 187 -12.17 -31.01 13.95
C LEU A 187 -11.73 -30.68 12.52
N GLY A 188 -11.98 -29.44 12.07
CA GLY A 188 -11.75 -29.01 10.69
C GLY A 188 -10.29 -28.76 10.30
N CYS A 189 -9.31 -29.35 10.99
CA CYS A 189 -7.88 -29.13 10.75
C CYS A 189 -7.17 -30.43 10.35
N ALA A 190 -6.14 -30.31 9.50
CA ALA A 190 -5.30 -31.42 9.08
C ALA A 190 -4.04 -31.63 9.95
N CYS A 191 -3.89 -30.88 11.06
CA CYS A 191 -2.74 -30.99 11.94
C CYS A 191 -2.72 -32.36 12.66
N PRO A 192 -1.54 -32.83 13.14
CA PRO A 192 -1.44 -34.13 13.81
C PRO A 192 -2.41 -34.32 14.99
N ALA A 193 -2.66 -33.26 15.78
CA ALA A 193 -3.59 -33.30 16.91
C ALA A 193 -5.04 -33.57 16.48
N CYS A 194 -5.45 -33.11 15.29
CA CYS A 194 -6.84 -33.19 14.81
C CYS A 194 -7.15 -34.44 13.97
N GLN A 195 -6.18 -35.33 13.73
CA GLN A 195 -6.39 -36.53 12.90
C GLN A 195 -7.17 -37.65 13.61
N GLY A 196 -7.20 -37.62 14.95
CA GLY A 196 -7.96 -38.56 15.77
C GLY A 196 -9.45 -38.23 15.87
N PRO A 197 -10.26 -39.13 16.46
CA PRO A 197 -11.68 -38.89 16.67
C PRO A 197 -11.90 -37.75 17.67
N ARG A 198 -12.86 -36.86 17.40
CA ARG A 198 -13.23 -35.73 18.28
C ARG A 198 -13.46 -36.16 19.74
N ALA A 199 -14.04 -37.34 19.98
CA ALA A 199 -14.33 -37.85 21.32
C ALA A 199 -13.08 -38.09 22.18
N GLU A 200 -11.92 -38.33 21.55
CA GLU A 200 -10.64 -38.54 22.24
C GLU A 200 -9.81 -37.25 22.32
N PHE A 201 -10.24 -36.18 21.65
CA PHE A 201 -9.51 -34.91 21.59
C PHE A 201 -9.58 -34.16 22.92
N THR A 202 -8.42 -34.03 23.56
CA THR A 202 -8.26 -33.43 24.88
C THR A 202 -7.91 -31.94 24.80
N ARG A 203 -7.80 -31.30 25.98
CA ARG A 203 -7.27 -29.93 26.06
C ARG A 203 -5.79 -29.83 25.70
N ALA A 204 -5.01 -30.90 25.92
CA ALA A 204 -3.62 -30.93 25.49
C ALA A 204 -3.52 -30.95 23.97
N ASP A 205 -4.34 -31.77 23.30
CA ASP A 205 -4.44 -31.78 21.83
C ASP A 205 -4.93 -30.42 21.30
N CYS A 206 -5.81 -29.75 22.06
CA CYS A 206 -6.26 -28.40 21.75
C CYS A 206 -5.13 -27.36 21.79
N VAL A 207 -4.22 -27.46 22.77
CA VAL A 207 -3.01 -26.62 22.82
C VAL A 207 -2.15 -26.87 21.58
N ASP A 208 -1.84 -28.13 21.28
CA ASP A 208 -1.02 -28.50 20.12
C ASP A 208 -1.64 -28.01 18.80
N HIS A 209 -2.95 -28.17 18.65
CA HIS A 209 -3.71 -27.64 17.52
C HIS A 209 -3.63 -26.12 17.43
N ASN A 210 -3.93 -25.39 18.51
CA ASN A 210 -3.96 -23.92 18.50
C ASN A 210 -2.61 -23.33 18.11
N VAL A 211 -1.53 -23.89 18.65
CA VAL A 211 -0.15 -23.48 18.32
C VAL A 211 0.16 -23.82 16.86
N ALA A 212 -0.23 -25.01 16.37
CA ALA A 212 -0.05 -25.39 14.97
C ALA A 212 -0.85 -24.49 14.01
N ALA A 213 -2.08 -24.12 14.36
CA ALA A 213 -2.95 -23.22 13.60
C ALA A 213 -2.34 -21.82 13.49
N LEU A 214 -1.81 -21.29 14.60
CA LEU A 214 -1.12 -19.99 14.61
C LEU A 214 0.14 -20.01 13.72
N ARG A 215 0.94 -21.08 13.80
CA ARG A 215 2.11 -21.26 12.92
C ARG A 215 1.72 -21.35 11.44
N ALA A 216 0.64 -22.06 11.13
CA ALA A 216 0.13 -22.18 9.77
C ALA A 216 -0.41 -20.84 9.24
N GLU A 217 -1.04 -20.04 10.10
CA GLU A 217 -1.48 -18.69 9.75
C GLU A 217 -0.29 -17.75 9.49
N LEU A 218 0.70 -17.71 10.37
CA LEU A 218 1.91 -16.90 10.16
C LEU A 218 2.62 -17.23 8.83
N ARG A 219 2.65 -18.52 8.44
CA ARG A 219 3.15 -18.94 7.12
C ARG A 219 2.30 -18.39 5.97
N ARG A 220 0.96 -18.45 6.09
CA ARG A 220 0.04 -17.88 5.09
C ARG A 220 0.21 -16.37 4.98
N VAL A 221 0.29 -15.65 6.10
CA VAL A 221 0.52 -14.20 6.12
C VAL A 221 1.83 -13.84 5.41
N ARG A 222 2.94 -14.55 5.68
CA ARG A 222 4.22 -14.32 4.97
C ARG A 222 4.12 -14.54 3.46
N GLU A 223 3.41 -15.57 3.03
CA GLU A 223 3.19 -15.83 1.61
C GLU A 223 2.32 -14.74 0.97
N ARG A 224 1.30 -14.25 1.69
CA ARG A 224 0.46 -13.15 1.22
C ARG A 224 1.23 -11.84 1.09
N ILE A 225 2.12 -11.54 2.04
CA ILE A 225 3.04 -10.39 1.95
C ILE A 225 3.93 -10.54 0.72
N ARG A 226 4.57 -11.70 0.54
CA ARG A 226 5.41 -11.99 -0.63
C ARG A 226 4.69 -11.81 -1.96
N ALA A 227 3.43 -12.23 -2.00
CA ALA A 227 2.61 -12.15 -3.20
C ALA A 227 1.98 -10.75 -3.39
N GLY A 228 2.11 -9.82 -2.43
CA GLY A 228 1.42 -8.53 -2.46
C GLY A 228 -0.11 -8.66 -2.43
N THR A 229 -0.64 -9.64 -1.70
CA THR A 229 -2.08 -9.96 -1.60
C THR A 229 -2.59 -10.03 -0.15
N LEU A 230 -1.85 -9.47 0.81
CA LEU A 230 -2.25 -9.48 2.21
C LEU A 230 -3.55 -8.69 2.42
N ARG A 231 -3.69 -7.54 1.76
CA ARG A 231 -4.88 -6.70 1.92
C ARG A 231 -6.16 -7.43 1.48
N GLU A 232 -6.13 -8.08 0.33
CA GLU A 232 -7.24 -8.89 -0.20
C GLU A 232 -7.59 -10.04 0.75
N TYR A 233 -6.56 -10.71 1.29
CA TYR A 233 -6.75 -11.77 2.26
C TYR A 233 -7.47 -11.26 3.52
N LEU A 234 -7.03 -10.12 4.06
CA LEU A 234 -7.59 -9.54 5.27
C LEU A 234 -9.03 -9.08 5.10
N GLU A 235 -9.41 -8.48 3.97
CA GLU A 235 -10.79 -8.07 3.74
C GLU A 235 -11.78 -9.24 3.79
N GLY A 236 -11.33 -10.46 3.49
CA GLY A 236 -12.07 -11.69 3.77
C GLY A 236 -12.02 -12.12 5.24
N GLN A 237 -10.83 -12.16 5.84
CA GLN A 237 -10.64 -12.69 7.20
C GLN A 237 -11.30 -11.84 8.30
N VAL A 238 -11.24 -10.51 8.21
CA VAL A 238 -11.68 -9.64 9.31
C VAL A 238 -13.20 -9.66 9.54
N ARG A 239 -13.97 -10.33 8.67
CA ARG A 239 -15.43 -10.41 8.71
C ARG A 239 -15.98 -11.34 9.79
N HIS A 240 -15.13 -12.19 10.36
CA HIS A 240 -15.57 -13.16 11.35
C HIS A 240 -15.66 -12.59 12.78
N GLU A 241 -14.95 -11.50 13.06
CA GLU A 241 -15.00 -10.82 14.36
C GLU A 241 -15.23 -9.30 14.19
N PRO A 242 -16.25 -8.70 14.84
CA PRO A 242 -16.59 -7.29 14.63
C PRO A 242 -15.44 -6.31 14.89
N TRP A 243 -14.63 -6.56 15.91
CA TRP A 243 -13.52 -5.66 16.27
C TRP A 243 -12.37 -5.71 15.26
N LEU A 244 -12.16 -6.83 14.55
CA LEU A 244 -11.17 -6.92 13.47
C LEU A 244 -11.61 -6.08 12.26
N THR A 245 -12.89 -6.16 11.89
CA THR A 245 -13.46 -5.28 10.84
C THR A 245 -13.33 -3.82 11.24
N ALA A 246 -13.64 -3.47 12.50
CA ALA A 246 -13.49 -2.10 12.98
C ALA A 246 -12.03 -1.63 12.97
N ALA A 247 -11.08 -2.50 13.29
CA ALA A 247 -9.65 -2.17 13.28
C ALA A 247 -9.11 -1.99 11.86
N LEU A 248 -9.50 -2.83 10.88
CA LEU A 248 -9.12 -2.64 9.48
C LEU A 248 -9.61 -1.28 8.95
N ARG A 249 -10.88 -0.96 9.18
CA ARG A 249 -11.48 0.33 8.77
C ARG A 249 -10.84 1.53 9.44
N ARG A 250 -10.36 1.38 10.68
CA ARG A 250 -9.59 2.43 11.37
C ARG A 250 -8.20 2.60 10.78
N LEU A 251 -7.52 1.52 10.41
CA LEU A 251 -6.26 1.62 9.69
C LEU A 251 -6.46 2.40 8.38
N ASP A 252 -7.56 2.18 7.66
CA ASP A 252 -7.87 2.92 6.42
C ASP A 252 -8.07 4.43 6.64
N GLN A 253 -8.43 4.86 7.86
CA GLN A 253 -8.54 6.27 8.24
C GLN A 253 -7.16 6.90 8.52
N GLU A 254 -6.12 6.09 8.74
CA GLU A 254 -4.75 6.53 9.03
C GLU A 254 -3.96 6.72 7.72
N GLY A 255 -4.51 7.60 6.86
CA GLY A 255 -4.08 7.78 5.48
C GLY A 255 -2.58 8.04 5.33
N THR A 256 -1.98 8.88 6.18
CA THR A 256 -0.54 9.20 6.11
C THR A 256 0.33 7.95 6.33
N TYR A 257 0.07 7.20 7.41
CA TYR A 257 0.88 6.02 7.76
C TYR A 257 0.83 4.94 6.67
N LEU A 258 -0.38 4.69 6.13
CA LEU A 258 -0.58 3.70 5.09
C LEU A 258 -0.03 4.18 3.73
N ARG A 259 -0.25 5.44 3.34
CA ARG A 259 0.19 5.97 2.03
C ARG A 259 1.71 5.97 1.90
N GLU A 260 2.44 6.40 2.93
CA GLU A 260 3.92 6.33 2.94
C GLU A 260 4.44 4.92 2.64
N ARG A 261 3.72 3.90 3.11
CA ARG A 261 4.11 2.49 3.00
C ARG A 261 3.42 1.77 1.84
N THR A 262 2.57 2.46 1.08
CA THR A 262 1.90 1.90 -0.09
C THR A 262 2.77 2.15 -1.32
N PRO A 263 3.18 1.10 -2.05
CA PRO A 263 3.99 1.29 -3.24
C PRO A 263 3.17 1.92 -4.37
N LEU A 264 3.83 2.73 -5.20
CA LEU A 264 3.23 3.39 -6.36
C LEU A 264 2.58 2.38 -7.33
N PHE A 265 3.13 1.19 -7.44
CA PHE A 265 2.57 0.08 -8.22
C PHE A 265 2.92 -1.27 -7.59
N ARG A 266 2.20 -2.31 -8.02
CA ARG A 266 2.42 -3.70 -7.60
C ARG A 266 2.43 -4.64 -8.80
N GLY A 267 3.06 -5.79 -8.65
CA GLY A 267 2.98 -6.89 -9.62
C GLY A 267 1.72 -7.76 -9.46
N SER A 268 1.02 -7.65 -8.34
CA SER A 268 -0.21 -8.38 -8.05
C SER A 268 -1.46 -7.66 -8.55
N GLU A 269 -2.47 -8.45 -8.86
CA GLU A 269 -3.81 -7.95 -9.17
C GLU A 269 -4.51 -7.46 -7.89
N LEU A 270 -5.13 -6.29 -7.96
CA LEU A 270 -5.91 -5.69 -6.88
C LEU A 270 -7.36 -6.20 -6.96
N LEU A 271 -7.74 -7.11 -6.07
CA LEU A 271 -9.12 -7.62 -6.03
C LEU A 271 -10.03 -6.68 -5.23
N ALA A 272 -10.87 -5.94 -5.93
CA ALA A 272 -11.88 -5.03 -5.39
C ALA A 272 -13.23 -5.74 -5.26
N THR A 273 -13.36 -6.60 -4.25
CA THR A 273 -14.55 -7.44 -4.03
C THR A 273 -15.37 -7.03 -2.81
N THR A 274 -14.92 -6.01 -2.06
CA THR A 274 -15.63 -5.48 -0.90
C THR A 274 -15.72 -3.96 -0.95
N GLU A 275 -16.69 -3.39 -0.26
CA GLU A 275 -16.86 -1.92 -0.17
C GLU A 275 -15.65 -1.23 0.48
N ASP A 276 -14.91 -1.92 1.36
CA ASP A 276 -13.67 -1.41 1.96
C ASP A 276 -12.57 -1.19 0.89
N SER A 277 -12.69 -1.81 -0.30
CA SER A 277 -11.77 -1.60 -1.43
C SER A 277 -11.80 -0.16 -1.97
N LEU A 278 -12.91 0.57 -1.81
CA LEU A 278 -13.06 1.97 -2.21
C LEU A 278 -12.06 2.90 -1.49
N PHE A 279 -11.68 2.50 -0.27
CA PHE A 279 -10.86 3.29 0.66
C PHE A 279 -9.44 2.74 0.80
N ARG A 280 -9.06 1.73 0.00
CA ARG A 280 -7.68 1.24 0.00
C ARG A 280 -6.71 2.37 -0.35
N PRO A 281 -5.54 2.45 0.31
CA PRO A 281 -4.57 3.51 0.06
C PRO A 281 -4.23 3.73 -1.42
N ALA A 282 -4.02 2.66 -2.20
CA ALA A 282 -3.71 2.74 -3.63
C ALA A 282 -4.89 3.28 -4.46
N VAL A 283 -6.12 2.95 -4.09
CA VAL A 283 -7.34 3.44 -4.77
C VAL A 283 -7.56 4.92 -4.47
N ALA A 284 -7.49 5.29 -3.20
CA ALA A 284 -7.61 6.68 -2.76
C ALA A 284 -6.50 7.53 -3.39
N GLN A 285 -5.25 7.07 -3.34
CA GLN A 285 -4.11 7.77 -3.93
C GLN A 285 -4.25 7.98 -5.44
N PHE A 286 -4.72 6.98 -6.18
CA PHE A 286 -4.96 7.16 -7.62
C PHE A 286 -6.02 8.23 -7.87
N ALA A 287 -7.15 8.17 -7.16
CA ALA A 287 -8.21 9.16 -7.29
C ALA A 287 -7.74 10.58 -6.91
N ASP A 288 -6.98 10.70 -5.82
CA ASP A 288 -6.40 11.97 -5.35
C ASP A 288 -5.43 12.52 -6.39
N ARG A 289 -4.50 11.71 -6.94
CA ARG A 289 -3.56 12.16 -7.97
C ARG A 289 -4.26 12.55 -9.28
N VAL A 290 -5.29 11.81 -9.69
CA VAL A 290 -6.11 12.19 -10.85
C VAL A 290 -6.80 13.54 -10.59
N ALA A 291 -7.42 13.71 -9.42
CA ALA A 291 -8.07 14.97 -9.07
C ALA A 291 -7.07 16.14 -8.95
N GLU A 292 -5.90 15.91 -8.35
CA GLU A 292 -4.98 16.96 -7.96
C GLU A 292 -3.94 17.33 -9.02
N ARG A 293 -3.62 16.41 -9.93
CA ARG A 293 -2.47 16.55 -10.83
C ARG A 293 -2.83 16.47 -12.31
N TYR A 294 -3.89 15.73 -12.68
CA TYR A 294 -4.26 15.59 -14.09
C TYR A 294 -4.71 16.92 -14.69
N THR A 295 -4.24 17.19 -15.91
CA THR A 295 -4.67 18.34 -16.72
C THR A 295 -5.24 17.84 -18.04
N ASN A 296 -6.46 18.26 -18.38
CA ASN A 296 -7.05 17.99 -19.70
C ASN A 296 -6.26 18.74 -20.79
N ARG A 297 -5.74 18.00 -21.76
CA ARG A 297 -4.93 18.55 -22.87
C ARG A 297 -5.65 18.56 -24.21
N PHE A 298 -6.94 18.20 -24.22
CA PHE A 298 -7.76 18.23 -25.42
C PHE A 298 -8.67 19.44 -25.38
N SER A 299 -8.26 20.53 -26.04
CA SER A 299 -9.08 21.73 -26.18
C SER A 299 -10.19 21.51 -27.20
N ASP A 300 -11.30 22.22 -26.98
CA ASP A 300 -12.43 22.35 -27.91
C ASP A 300 -13.05 21.00 -28.33
N VAL A 301 -13.08 20.04 -27.40
CA VAL A 301 -13.77 18.75 -27.59
C VAL A 301 -14.62 18.40 -26.37
N PRO A 302 -15.77 17.73 -26.55
CA PRO A 302 -16.58 17.25 -25.43
C PRO A 302 -15.86 16.20 -24.56
N LEU A 303 -16.33 16.06 -23.32
CA LEU A 303 -16.05 14.91 -22.47
C LEU A 303 -16.98 13.75 -22.84
N LEU A 304 -16.42 12.58 -23.14
CA LEU A 304 -17.16 11.34 -23.32
C LEU A 304 -16.98 10.45 -22.09
N LEU A 305 -18.05 10.28 -21.30
CA LEU A 305 -18.08 9.35 -20.18
C LEU A 305 -18.55 7.97 -20.65
N VAL A 306 -17.80 6.91 -20.33
CA VAL A 306 -18.13 5.52 -20.68
C VAL A 306 -18.03 4.61 -19.45
N PRO A 307 -18.75 3.48 -19.41
CA PRO A 307 -18.57 2.49 -18.34
C PRO A 307 -17.22 1.80 -18.48
N CYS A 308 -16.75 1.16 -17.42
CA CYS A 308 -15.54 0.33 -17.47
C CYS A 308 -15.74 -0.96 -18.29
N SER A 309 -14.64 -1.65 -18.60
CA SER A 309 -14.65 -3.00 -19.18
C SER A 309 -13.87 -4.00 -18.33
N ALA A 310 -14.27 -5.27 -18.42
CA ALA A 310 -13.52 -6.38 -17.79
C ALA A 310 -12.10 -6.52 -18.36
N GLY A 311 -11.95 -6.35 -19.69
CA GLY A 311 -10.62 -6.35 -20.32
C GLY A 311 -9.90 -5.03 -20.06
N LYS A 312 -8.66 -5.11 -19.56
CA LYS A 312 -7.75 -3.99 -19.31
C LYS A 312 -6.45 -4.14 -20.11
N PRO A 313 -5.85 -3.05 -20.61
CA PRO A 313 -6.36 -1.68 -20.56
C PRO A 313 -7.69 -1.52 -21.33
N TYR A 314 -8.51 -0.55 -20.93
CA TYR A 314 -9.87 -0.45 -21.42
C TYR A 314 -9.93 -0.26 -22.94
N SER A 315 -9.01 0.51 -23.51
CA SER A 315 -8.87 0.73 -24.96
C SER A 315 -8.88 -0.53 -25.82
N ASP A 316 -8.39 -1.64 -25.28
CA ASP A 316 -8.21 -2.89 -26.03
C ASP A 316 -9.46 -3.76 -26.00
N SER A 317 -10.38 -3.45 -25.08
CA SER A 317 -11.66 -4.14 -24.96
C SER A 317 -12.52 -3.96 -26.21
N LYS A 318 -13.41 -4.93 -26.45
CA LYS A 318 -14.33 -4.87 -27.60
C LYS A 318 -15.32 -3.71 -27.48
N SER A 319 -15.80 -3.40 -26.27
CA SER A 319 -16.75 -2.31 -26.03
C SER A 319 -16.10 -0.95 -26.27
N HIS A 320 -14.93 -0.68 -25.69
CA HIS A 320 -14.28 0.62 -25.85
C HIS A 320 -13.81 0.88 -27.27
N ARG A 321 -13.43 -0.15 -28.03
CA ARG A 321 -13.16 -0.01 -29.47
C ARG A 321 -14.40 0.46 -30.23
N ARG A 322 -15.58 -0.12 -29.96
CA ARG A 322 -16.85 0.32 -30.57
C ARG A 322 -17.21 1.75 -30.17
N PHE A 323 -17.06 2.12 -28.90
CA PHE A 323 -17.29 3.50 -28.45
C PHE A 323 -16.38 4.47 -29.19
N GLN A 324 -15.08 4.14 -29.31
CA GLN A 324 -14.11 4.98 -30.00
C GLN A 324 -14.38 5.09 -31.51
N GLU A 325 -14.79 4.00 -32.15
CA GLU A 325 -15.18 3.96 -33.56
C GLU A 325 -16.43 4.81 -33.82
N ALA A 326 -17.46 4.70 -32.97
CA ALA A 326 -18.68 5.52 -33.04
C ALA A 326 -18.39 7.00 -32.81
N ALA A 327 -17.59 7.31 -31.78
CA ALA A 327 -17.15 8.67 -31.46
C ALA A 327 -16.18 9.25 -32.51
N ARG A 328 -15.58 8.43 -33.37
CA ARG A 328 -14.57 8.81 -34.36
C ARG A 328 -13.45 9.68 -33.78
N TYR A 329 -13.06 9.42 -32.54
CA TYR A 329 -12.07 10.19 -31.79
C TYR A 329 -12.40 11.69 -31.65
N ARG A 330 -13.69 12.04 -31.59
CA ARG A 330 -14.14 13.44 -31.49
C ARG A 330 -14.51 13.91 -30.08
N ALA A 331 -14.02 13.22 -29.07
CA ALA A 331 -14.22 13.55 -27.66
C ALA A 331 -13.07 12.98 -26.83
N HIS A 332 -12.76 13.64 -25.72
CA HIS A 332 -11.87 13.08 -24.72
C HIS A 332 -12.64 12.03 -23.91
N LYS A 333 -12.18 10.77 -23.99
CA LYS A 333 -12.82 9.64 -23.34
C LYS A 333 -12.30 9.41 -21.92
N VAL A 334 -13.22 9.34 -20.97
CA VAL A 334 -12.98 9.03 -19.55
C VAL A 334 -13.87 7.86 -19.14
N SER A 335 -13.30 6.88 -18.45
CA SER A 335 -14.04 5.71 -17.97
C SER A 335 -14.47 5.91 -16.51
N LEU A 336 -15.73 5.61 -16.21
CA LEU A 336 -16.24 5.54 -14.85
C LEU A 336 -16.15 4.11 -14.33
N THR A 337 -15.69 3.92 -13.10
CA THR A 337 -15.55 2.58 -12.52
C THR A 337 -15.58 2.55 -10.99
N SER A 338 -15.98 1.42 -10.42
CA SER A 338 -15.70 1.05 -9.03
C SER A 338 -14.49 0.10 -9.03
N PRO A 339 -13.47 0.31 -8.17
CA PRO A 339 -13.46 1.25 -7.05
C PRO A 339 -12.79 2.60 -7.35
N LEU A 340 -12.24 2.84 -8.55
CA LEU A 340 -11.33 3.98 -8.81
C LEU A 340 -12.03 5.32 -9.01
N GLY A 341 -13.27 5.31 -9.47
CA GLY A 341 -14.02 6.51 -9.81
C GLY A 341 -13.80 6.92 -11.26
N VAL A 342 -12.82 7.78 -11.50
CA VAL A 342 -12.57 8.42 -12.79
C VAL A 342 -11.23 7.98 -13.36
N VAL A 343 -11.22 7.46 -14.59
CA VAL A 343 -9.99 7.05 -15.28
C VAL A 343 -9.94 7.74 -16.65
N PRO A 344 -9.19 8.85 -16.78
CA PRO A 344 -8.82 9.40 -18.08
C PRO A 344 -8.10 8.36 -18.92
N GLN A 345 -8.33 8.34 -20.24
CA GLN A 345 -7.76 7.30 -21.09
C GLN A 345 -6.21 7.29 -21.04
N GLU A 346 -5.60 8.45 -20.86
CA GLU A 346 -4.16 8.66 -20.73
C GLU A 346 -3.56 7.90 -19.54
N LEU A 347 -4.35 7.64 -18.50
CA LEU A 347 -3.93 6.96 -17.28
C LEU A 347 -4.46 5.52 -17.21
N GLU A 348 -5.00 4.97 -18.31
CA GLU A 348 -5.57 3.61 -18.31
C GLU A 348 -4.54 2.50 -18.06
N LEU A 349 -3.25 2.77 -18.34
CA LEU A 349 -2.14 1.88 -18.03
C LEU A 349 -1.58 2.06 -16.61
N THR A 350 -1.83 3.22 -16.00
CA THR A 350 -1.26 3.60 -14.70
C THR A 350 -1.89 2.77 -13.59
N TYR A 351 -1.07 2.17 -12.74
CA TYR A 351 -1.55 1.43 -11.58
C TYR A 351 -2.44 2.33 -10.68
N PRO A 352 -3.57 1.82 -10.15
CA PRO A 352 -4.12 0.47 -10.31
C PRO A 352 -5.11 0.29 -11.48
N ALA A 353 -5.30 1.27 -12.37
CA ALA A 353 -6.33 1.24 -13.42
C ALA A 353 -6.26 0.00 -14.32
N GLN A 354 -5.06 -0.42 -14.72
CA GLN A 354 -4.84 -1.64 -15.50
C GLN A 354 -4.89 -2.93 -14.66
N HIS A 355 -4.80 -2.84 -13.33
CA HIS A 355 -4.39 -3.94 -12.45
C HIS A 355 -5.44 -4.38 -11.42
N TYR A 356 -6.61 -3.77 -11.41
CA TYR A 356 -7.67 -4.23 -10.51
C TYR A 356 -8.54 -5.30 -11.17
N ASP A 357 -9.27 -6.07 -10.38
CA ASP A 357 -10.46 -6.81 -10.80
C ASP A 357 -11.57 -6.54 -9.80
N ALA A 358 -12.81 -6.45 -10.26
CA ALA A 358 -13.94 -6.06 -9.41
C ALA A 358 -15.10 -7.04 -9.57
N ALA A 359 -15.84 -7.26 -8.48
CA ALA A 359 -17.04 -8.07 -8.52
C ALA A 359 -18.17 -7.34 -9.27
N VAL A 360 -18.36 -7.63 -10.55
CA VAL A 360 -19.41 -7.00 -11.37
C VAL A 360 -20.75 -7.70 -11.13
N THR A 361 -21.61 -7.07 -10.34
CA THR A 361 -22.97 -7.58 -10.05
C THR A 361 -24.06 -6.88 -10.87
N GLY A 362 -23.73 -5.76 -11.51
CA GLY A 362 -24.69 -4.85 -12.14
C GLY A 362 -25.50 -4.01 -11.14
N SER A 363 -25.21 -4.13 -9.83
CA SER A 363 -25.84 -3.32 -8.78
C SER A 363 -24.78 -2.46 -8.12
N TRP A 364 -25.05 -1.15 -8.02
CA TRP A 364 -24.22 -0.20 -7.30
C TRP A 364 -24.79 0.05 -5.91
N SER A 365 -23.93 0.02 -4.90
CA SER A 365 -24.31 0.48 -3.56
C SER A 365 -24.36 2.02 -3.51
N GLU A 366 -25.12 2.56 -2.55
CA GLU A 366 -25.18 4.01 -2.31
C GLU A 366 -23.78 4.61 -2.03
N THR A 367 -22.95 3.89 -1.27
CA THR A 367 -21.57 4.32 -1.00
C THR A 367 -20.73 4.37 -2.26
N GLU A 368 -20.83 3.38 -3.15
CA GLU A 368 -20.10 3.41 -4.42
C GLU A 368 -20.56 4.57 -5.31
N ILE A 369 -21.87 4.78 -5.42
CA ILE A 369 -22.43 5.92 -6.19
C ILE A 369 -21.89 7.23 -5.63
N GLN A 370 -21.97 7.42 -4.31
CA GLN A 370 -21.51 8.64 -3.66
C GLN A 370 -20.01 8.90 -3.88
N VAL A 371 -19.16 7.88 -3.63
CA VAL A 371 -17.71 8.02 -3.77
C VAL A 371 -17.31 8.31 -5.22
N VAL A 372 -17.91 7.62 -6.20
CA VAL A 372 -17.58 7.86 -7.62
C VAL A 372 -18.11 9.21 -8.09
N ALA A 373 -19.31 9.63 -7.65
CA ALA A 373 -19.86 10.95 -7.96
C ALA A 373 -19.00 12.09 -7.40
N ASP A 374 -18.49 11.97 -6.17
CA ASP A 374 -17.62 12.96 -5.56
C ASP A 374 -16.27 13.08 -6.30
N ARG A 375 -15.71 11.95 -6.73
CA ARG A 375 -14.47 11.93 -7.54
C ARG A 375 -14.70 12.54 -8.92
N LEU A 376 -15.82 12.23 -9.56
CA LEU A 376 -16.20 12.82 -10.85
C LEU A 376 -16.43 14.33 -10.72
N ARG A 377 -17.11 14.78 -9.67
CA ARG A 377 -17.29 16.21 -9.39
C ARG A 377 -15.94 16.91 -9.28
N THR A 378 -15.04 16.39 -8.46
CA THR A 378 -13.70 16.98 -8.24
C THR A 378 -12.89 17.05 -9.53
N TYR A 379 -12.99 16.01 -10.37
CA TYR A 379 -12.37 15.98 -11.70
C TYR A 379 -12.95 17.07 -12.64
N LEU A 380 -14.27 17.23 -12.67
CA LEU A 380 -14.96 18.22 -13.50
C LEU A 380 -14.67 19.65 -13.06
N GLU A 381 -14.55 19.92 -11.76
CA GLU A 381 -14.22 21.26 -11.23
C GLU A 381 -12.84 21.78 -11.67
N ARG A 382 -11.96 20.88 -12.11
CA ARG A 382 -10.57 21.18 -12.49
C ARG A 382 -10.29 21.02 -13.98
N THR A 383 -11.31 20.68 -14.76
CA THR A 383 -11.21 20.49 -16.20
C THR A 383 -12.20 21.40 -16.91
N ASP A 384 -11.80 21.89 -18.08
CA ASP A 384 -12.66 22.73 -18.90
C ASP A 384 -13.17 21.89 -20.08
N TYR A 385 -14.47 21.59 -20.06
CA TYR A 385 -15.16 20.89 -21.13
C TYR A 385 -16.38 21.71 -21.57
N PRO A 386 -16.65 21.81 -22.88
CA PRO A 386 -17.80 22.55 -23.38
C PRO A 386 -19.14 21.86 -23.05
N ARG A 387 -19.13 20.52 -22.95
CA ARG A 387 -20.28 19.66 -22.63
C ARG A 387 -19.83 18.23 -22.34
N ILE A 388 -20.73 17.45 -21.74
CA ILE A 388 -20.58 16.02 -21.47
C ILE A 388 -21.51 15.22 -22.40
N VAL A 389 -20.95 14.19 -23.03
CA VAL A 389 -21.70 13.08 -23.65
C VAL A 389 -21.61 11.88 -22.71
N ALA A 390 -22.71 11.59 -22.02
CA ALA A 390 -22.82 10.48 -21.10
C ALA A 390 -23.23 9.21 -21.86
N HIS A 391 -22.26 8.35 -22.17
CA HIS A 391 -22.47 7.08 -22.84
C HIS A 391 -22.35 5.91 -21.84
N VAL A 392 -23.20 5.95 -20.81
CA VAL A 392 -23.19 5.02 -19.68
C VAL A 392 -24.54 4.32 -19.52
N PRO A 393 -24.59 3.08 -19.00
CA PRO A 393 -25.86 2.39 -18.75
C PRO A 393 -26.63 3.02 -17.59
N GLU A 394 -27.92 2.70 -17.44
CA GLU A 394 -28.76 3.28 -16.38
C GLU A 394 -28.40 2.78 -14.97
N ASP A 395 -27.82 1.57 -14.86
CA ASP A 395 -27.52 0.88 -13.60
C ASP A 395 -26.46 1.62 -12.77
N GLY A 396 -26.84 2.66 -12.04
CA GLY A 396 -26.01 3.46 -11.12
C GLY A 396 -25.13 4.53 -11.81
N TYR A 397 -24.66 4.30 -13.03
CA TYR A 397 -23.79 5.27 -13.70
C TYR A 397 -24.48 6.59 -14.05
N ARG A 398 -25.74 6.56 -14.50
CA ARG A 398 -26.48 7.81 -14.79
C ARG A 398 -26.63 8.65 -13.52
N GLU A 399 -26.99 8.00 -12.41
CA GLU A 399 -27.10 8.67 -11.10
C GLU A 399 -25.78 9.27 -10.64
N ILE A 400 -24.65 8.59 -10.86
CA ILE A 400 -23.30 9.15 -10.61
C ILE A 400 -23.09 10.45 -11.39
N VAL A 401 -23.41 10.45 -12.69
CA VAL A 401 -23.25 11.63 -13.55
C VAL A 401 -24.18 12.76 -13.12
N GLU A 402 -25.45 12.49 -12.84
CA GLU A 402 -26.42 13.46 -12.33
C GLU A 402 -25.97 14.08 -11.01
N ARG A 403 -25.50 13.27 -10.05
CA ARG A 403 -25.00 13.78 -8.76
C ARG A 403 -23.73 14.62 -8.95
N ALA A 404 -22.77 14.16 -9.76
CA ALA A 404 -21.51 14.86 -9.98
C ALA A 404 -21.71 16.23 -10.65
N THR A 405 -22.64 16.31 -11.60
CA THR A 405 -22.90 17.53 -12.40
C THR A 405 -23.95 18.45 -11.78
N SER A 406 -24.64 18.01 -10.72
CA SER A 406 -25.63 18.82 -10.03
C SER A 406 -25.05 20.16 -9.57
N GLY A 407 -25.66 21.26 -10.03
CA GLY A 407 -25.22 22.63 -9.72
C GLY A 407 -24.13 23.19 -10.64
N MET A 408 -23.66 22.44 -11.64
CA MET A 408 -22.70 22.92 -12.65
C MET A 408 -23.42 23.45 -13.89
N ASP A 409 -22.89 24.51 -14.51
CA ASP A 409 -23.34 24.99 -15.83
C ASP A 409 -22.65 24.19 -16.96
N LEU A 410 -22.88 22.87 -16.96
CA LEU A 410 -22.23 21.93 -17.87
C LEU A 410 -23.29 21.04 -18.54
N PRO A 411 -23.61 21.25 -19.84
CA PRO A 411 -24.64 20.48 -20.52
C PRO A 411 -24.29 19.00 -20.60
N VAL A 412 -25.22 18.12 -20.21
CA VAL A 412 -25.08 16.65 -20.29
C VAL A 412 -26.04 16.09 -21.34
N THR A 413 -25.53 15.22 -22.22
CA THR A 413 -26.34 14.49 -23.21
C THR A 413 -26.19 12.98 -23.01
N ASP A 414 -27.26 12.31 -22.61
CA ASP A 414 -27.34 10.84 -22.56
C ASP A 414 -27.47 10.24 -23.95
N THR A 415 -26.77 9.13 -24.21
CA THR A 415 -26.77 8.46 -25.52
C THR A 415 -27.10 6.96 -25.47
N VAL A 416 -27.40 6.43 -24.29
CA VAL A 416 -27.73 4.99 -24.11
C VAL A 416 -29.21 4.83 -23.83
N SER A 417 -29.91 4.06 -24.66
CA SER A 417 -31.34 3.71 -24.52
C SER A 417 -31.58 2.25 -24.12
N GLY A 418 -30.50 1.46 -24.01
CA GLY A 418 -30.51 0.03 -23.68
C GLY A 418 -29.11 -0.40 -23.24
N HIS A 419 -28.41 -1.21 -24.05
CA HIS A 419 -27.01 -1.51 -23.78
C HIS A 419 -26.08 -0.49 -24.49
N PRO A 420 -24.95 -0.08 -23.86
CA PRO A 420 -24.03 0.88 -24.47
C PRO A 420 -23.49 0.45 -25.84
N THR A 421 -23.30 -0.86 -26.06
CA THR A 421 -22.77 -1.36 -27.34
C THR A 421 -23.83 -1.70 -28.39
N ASP A 422 -25.10 -1.36 -28.16
CA ASP A 422 -26.19 -1.59 -29.12
C ASP A 422 -26.10 -0.59 -30.29
N GLY A 423 -26.66 -0.98 -31.44
CA GLY A 423 -26.61 -0.17 -32.66
C GLY A 423 -27.21 1.23 -32.47
N ASP A 424 -28.36 1.32 -31.81
CA ASP A 424 -29.06 2.59 -31.56
C ASP A 424 -28.24 3.50 -30.62
N SER A 425 -27.71 2.96 -29.53
CA SER A 425 -26.84 3.69 -28.60
C SER A 425 -25.55 4.20 -29.27
N LEU A 426 -24.93 3.39 -30.14
CA LEU A 426 -23.73 3.79 -30.88
C LEU A 426 -24.05 4.83 -31.97
N SER A 427 -25.22 4.77 -32.61
CA SER A 427 -25.67 5.81 -33.56
C SER A 427 -25.88 7.14 -32.84
N ALA A 428 -26.59 7.13 -31.71
CA ALA A 428 -26.82 8.30 -30.89
C ALA A 428 -25.50 8.94 -30.39
N LEU A 429 -24.52 8.11 -30.00
CA LEU A 429 -23.17 8.58 -29.66
C LEU A 429 -22.49 9.27 -30.85
N GLY A 430 -22.55 8.67 -32.04
CA GLY A 430 -21.97 9.24 -33.25
C GLY A 430 -22.62 10.57 -33.66
N GLU A 431 -23.95 10.66 -33.55
CA GLU A 431 -24.74 11.87 -33.81
C GLU A 431 -24.44 12.98 -32.79
N ALA A 432 -24.35 12.63 -31.50
CA ALA A 432 -24.03 13.60 -30.44
C ALA A 432 -22.66 14.25 -30.63
N LEU A 433 -21.71 13.53 -31.24
CA LEU A 433 -20.35 13.98 -31.54
C LEU A 433 -20.15 14.40 -33.00
N GLU A 434 -21.23 14.57 -33.77
CA GLU A 434 -21.11 15.04 -35.14
C GLU A 434 -20.65 16.50 -35.19
N GLY A 435 -19.72 16.81 -36.11
CA GLY A 435 -19.15 18.15 -36.28
C GLY A 435 -17.98 18.49 -35.36
N GLU A 436 -17.77 17.72 -34.29
CA GLU A 436 -16.67 17.92 -33.34
C GLU A 436 -15.30 17.60 -33.96
N ARG A 437 -14.24 18.24 -33.43
CA ARG A 437 -12.86 18.06 -33.89
C ARG A 437 -12.37 16.64 -33.59
N THR A 438 -11.67 16.03 -34.54
CA THR A 438 -10.99 14.74 -34.33
C THR A 438 -9.65 14.94 -33.63
N ILE A 439 -9.47 14.26 -32.49
CA ILE A 439 -8.19 14.17 -31.76
C ILE A 439 -7.24 13.28 -32.56
N ARG A 440 -6.04 13.78 -32.86
CA ARG A 440 -5.04 13.03 -33.62
C ARG A 440 -4.32 12.03 -32.74
N VAL A 441 -3.77 10.97 -33.35
CA VAL A 441 -2.99 9.94 -32.63
C VAL A 441 -1.79 10.57 -31.93
N GLU A 442 -1.02 11.38 -32.65
CA GLU A 442 0.17 12.07 -32.10
C GLU A 442 -0.19 13.00 -30.93
N GLU A 443 -1.31 13.73 -31.03
CA GLU A 443 -1.83 14.59 -29.95
C GLU A 443 -2.16 13.76 -28.71
N LYS A 444 -2.85 12.63 -28.90
CA LYS A 444 -3.19 11.70 -27.82
C LYS A 444 -1.95 11.07 -27.17
N GLU A 445 -0.98 10.64 -27.96
CA GLU A 445 0.24 10.01 -27.45
C GLU A 445 1.08 11.02 -26.63
N ARG A 446 1.18 12.28 -27.10
CA ARG A 446 1.79 13.38 -26.34
C ARG A 446 1.04 13.64 -25.03
N ALA A 447 -0.28 13.79 -25.09
CA ALA A 447 -1.11 14.00 -23.91
C ALA A 447 -0.97 12.85 -22.90
N THR A 448 -0.85 11.62 -23.39
CA THR A 448 -0.66 10.43 -22.54
C THR A 448 0.64 10.50 -21.76
N LEU A 449 1.76 10.79 -22.42
CA LEU A 449 3.05 10.91 -21.76
C LEU A 449 3.03 12.02 -20.71
N ARG A 450 2.49 13.20 -21.07
CA ARG A 450 2.40 14.35 -20.17
C ARG A 450 1.46 14.11 -18.98
N ALA A 451 0.35 13.40 -19.17
CA ALA A 451 -0.55 13.04 -18.09
C ALA A 451 0.10 12.05 -17.10
N ILE A 452 0.88 11.08 -17.59
CA ILE A 452 1.64 10.18 -16.72
C ILE A 452 2.72 10.96 -15.95
N ALA A 453 3.39 11.92 -16.59
CA ALA A 453 4.34 12.80 -15.92
C ALA A 453 3.67 13.61 -14.81
N ASP A 454 2.50 14.23 -15.08
CA ASP A 454 1.73 14.94 -14.07
C ASP A 454 1.37 14.03 -12.88
N TYR A 455 0.87 12.83 -13.17
CA TYR A 455 0.48 11.85 -12.17
C TYR A 455 1.67 11.43 -11.29
N GLN A 456 2.81 11.14 -11.92
CA GLN A 456 3.98 10.59 -11.26
C GLN A 456 4.78 11.65 -10.50
N PHE A 457 5.16 12.74 -11.16
CA PHE A 457 6.11 13.72 -10.63
C PHE A 457 5.42 14.92 -9.96
N GLY A 458 4.18 15.24 -10.34
CA GLY A 458 3.44 16.37 -9.76
C GLY A 458 2.71 17.20 -10.81
N ALA A 459 1.76 18.02 -10.37
CA ALA A 459 0.98 18.87 -11.26
C ALA A 459 1.89 19.79 -12.10
N GLY A 460 1.70 19.80 -13.42
CA GLY A 460 2.48 20.62 -14.35
C GLY A 460 3.75 19.95 -14.89
N ALA A 461 4.15 18.80 -14.36
CA ALA A 461 5.36 18.11 -14.78
C ALA A 461 5.34 17.67 -16.25
N GLY A 462 4.16 17.38 -16.80
CA GLY A 462 4.02 17.06 -18.21
C GLY A 462 4.39 18.22 -19.14
N GLU A 463 4.11 19.46 -18.73
CA GLU A 463 4.51 20.62 -19.54
C GLU A 463 5.97 20.97 -19.26
N GLU A 464 6.38 21.07 -17.99
CA GLU A 464 7.73 21.49 -17.64
C GLU A 464 8.82 20.54 -18.14
N LEU A 465 8.65 19.22 -17.98
CA LEU A 465 9.66 18.23 -18.35
C LEU A 465 9.56 17.78 -19.81
N PHE A 466 8.41 17.99 -20.44
CA PHE A 466 8.10 17.43 -21.75
C PHE A 466 7.35 18.42 -22.64
N ASP A 467 7.76 19.70 -22.64
CA ASP A 467 7.17 20.70 -23.54
C ASP A 467 7.53 20.39 -25.01
N GLU A 468 8.78 20.65 -25.41
CA GLU A 468 9.26 20.37 -26.77
C GLU A 468 9.82 18.94 -26.89
N LEU A 469 8.91 17.97 -26.96
CA LEU A 469 9.28 16.56 -27.08
C LEU A 469 9.09 16.01 -28.51
N THR A 470 9.93 15.02 -28.85
CA THR A 470 9.70 14.06 -29.94
C THR A 470 9.40 12.69 -29.36
N LEU A 471 8.35 12.03 -29.89
CA LEU A 471 8.02 10.66 -29.52
C LEU A 471 8.64 9.67 -30.49
N GLN A 472 9.28 8.64 -29.95
CA GLN A 472 9.80 7.50 -30.70
C GLN A 472 9.20 6.18 -30.19
N GLY A 473 9.05 5.21 -31.09
CA GLY A 473 8.52 3.88 -30.77
C GLY A 473 7.05 3.73 -31.13
N ARG A 474 6.40 2.71 -30.56
CA ARG A 474 4.99 2.42 -30.79
C ARG A 474 4.29 2.26 -29.45
N TYR A 475 3.18 2.97 -29.26
CA TYR A 475 2.35 2.81 -28.07
C TYR A 475 2.02 1.32 -27.81
N PRO A 476 2.14 0.83 -26.55
CA PRO A 476 2.39 1.59 -25.33
C PRO A 476 3.88 1.77 -24.94
N ARG A 477 4.84 1.46 -25.82
CA ARG A 477 6.29 1.58 -25.54
C ARG A 477 6.87 2.81 -26.23
N LEU A 478 6.44 3.98 -25.77
CA LEU A 478 6.92 5.26 -26.27
C LEU A 478 8.17 5.72 -25.51
N GLN A 479 9.06 6.40 -26.20
CA GLN A 479 10.21 7.12 -25.66
C GLN A 479 10.01 8.61 -25.92
N ALA A 480 10.26 9.45 -24.90
CA ALA A 480 10.34 10.90 -25.05
C ALA A 480 11.79 11.30 -25.27
N LEU A 481 12.02 12.05 -26.34
CA LEU A 481 13.31 12.66 -26.66
C LEU A 481 13.15 14.19 -26.62
N ASP A 482 14.21 14.88 -26.22
CA ASP A 482 14.29 16.33 -26.30
C ASP A 482 14.59 16.83 -27.74
N SER A 483 14.87 18.12 -27.88
CA SER A 483 15.20 18.77 -29.16
C SER A 483 16.55 18.33 -29.74
N ASP A 484 17.50 17.91 -28.91
CA ASP A 484 18.83 17.46 -29.32
C ASP A 484 18.84 15.97 -29.69
N GLY A 485 17.77 15.25 -29.37
CA GLY A 485 17.57 13.84 -29.65
C GLY A 485 18.00 12.93 -28.50
N ASP A 486 18.27 13.48 -27.32
CA ASP A 486 18.56 12.71 -26.13
C ASP A 486 17.27 12.18 -25.51
N GLN A 487 17.27 10.90 -25.15
CA GLN A 487 16.10 10.28 -24.55
C GLN A 487 15.95 10.77 -23.11
N LEU A 488 14.85 11.43 -22.78
CA LEU A 488 14.52 11.86 -21.42
C LEU A 488 13.86 10.75 -20.60
N ALA A 489 12.90 10.04 -21.21
CA ALA A 489 12.11 9.04 -20.51
C ALA A 489 11.62 7.92 -21.42
N ALA A 490 11.30 6.76 -20.84
CA ALA A 490 10.57 5.69 -21.48
C ALA A 490 9.29 5.35 -20.71
N LEU A 491 8.18 5.18 -21.42
CA LEU A 491 6.94 4.66 -20.86
C LEU A 491 7.10 3.16 -20.55
N VAL A 492 6.82 2.78 -19.31
CA VAL A 492 6.80 1.41 -18.80
C VAL A 492 5.35 0.90 -18.80
N PRO A 493 4.91 0.13 -19.81
CA PRO A 493 3.51 -0.26 -19.97
C PRO A 493 2.99 -1.15 -18.85
N GLN A 494 3.88 -1.87 -18.16
CA GLN A 494 3.50 -2.78 -17.09
C GLN A 494 2.89 -2.06 -15.91
N TYR A 495 3.24 -0.79 -15.67
CA TYR A 495 2.76 -0.04 -14.50
C TYR A 495 2.20 1.34 -14.86
N GLY A 496 2.30 1.75 -16.14
CA GLY A 496 1.92 3.07 -16.63
C GLY A 496 2.70 4.19 -15.95
N THR A 497 4.03 4.03 -15.88
CA THR A 497 4.98 4.98 -15.29
C THR A 497 6.04 5.37 -16.31
N LEU A 498 6.73 6.49 -16.07
CA LEU A 498 7.89 6.96 -16.81
C LEU A 498 9.16 6.58 -16.08
N ALA A 499 10.06 5.90 -16.79
CA ALA A 499 11.43 5.66 -16.36
C ALA A 499 12.33 6.73 -16.98
N LEU A 500 12.85 7.64 -16.15
CA LEU A 500 13.80 8.66 -16.60
C LEU A 500 15.18 8.06 -16.89
N THR A 501 15.87 8.66 -17.87
CA THR A 501 17.30 8.48 -18.14
C THR A 501 18.13 9.49 -17.33
N LEU A 502 19.45 9.57 -17.54
CA LEU A 502 20.26 10.66 -16.98
C LEU A 502 19.87 12.04 -17.55
N ALA A 503 19.58 12.14 -18.85
CA ALA A 503 19.12 13.40 -19.44
C ALA A 503 17.78 13.85 -18.83
N GLY A 504 16.85 12.90 -18.63
CA GLY A 504 15.60 13.18 -17.92
C GLY A 504 15.78 13.52 -16.45
N ALA A 505 16.77 12.93 -15.79
CA ALA A 505 17.11 13.23 -14.39
C ALA A 505 17.64 14.67 -14.25
N HIS A 506 18.54 15.09 -15.14
CA HIS A 506 19.01 16.48 -15.19
C HIS A 506 17.88 17.46 -15.49
N ALA A 507 17.05 17.17 -16.49
CA ALA A 507 15.89 17.99 -16.81
C ALA A 507 14.95 18.14 -15.60
N TRP A 508 14.74 17.07 -14.82
CA TRP A 508 13.92 17.15 -13.60
C TRP A 508 14.60 17.95 -12.49
N ALA A 509 15.91 17.77 -12.28
CA ALA A 509 16.68 18.51 -11.29
C ALA A 509 16.72 20.03 -11.56
N GLU A 510 16.77 20.43 -12.83
CA GLU A 510 16.79 21.84 -13.27
C GLU A 510 15.40 22.48 -13.34
N SER A 511 14.35 21.67 -13.27
CA SER A 511 12.96 22.12 -13.39
C SER A 511 12.41 22.79 -12.12
N SER A 512 11.26 23.43 -12.25
CA SER A 512 10.48 23.93 -11.10
C SER A 512 9.60 22.88 -10.42
N ILE A 513 9.55 21.65 -10.94
CA ILE A 513 8.75 20.55 -10.36
C ILE A 513 9.46 20.02 -9.12
N GLU A 514 8.68 19.76 -8.06
CA GLU A 514 9.19 19.12 -6.86
C GLU A 514 9.91 17.81 -7.21
N THR A 515 11.20 17.76 -6.93
CA THR A 515 12.03 16.57 -7.08
C THR A 515 11.81 15.63 -5.89
N LYS A 516 12.32 14.40 -6.01
CA LYS A 516 12.41 13.45 -4.90
C LYS A 516 13.89 13.19 -4.60
N HIS A 517 14.49 14.09 -3.81
CA HIS A 517 15.93 14.12 -3.61
C HIS A 517 16.42 13.21 -2.47
N VAL A 518 17.55 12.54 -2.71
CA VAL A 518 18.27 11.70 -1.77
C VAL A 518 19.75 12.10 -1.78
N GLU A 519 20.26 12.63 -0.67
CA GLU A 519 21.70 12.92 -0.51
C GLU A 519 22.43 11.65 -0.06
N ILE A 520 23.51 11.29 -0.76
CA ILE A 520 24.35 10.13 -0.44
C ILE A 520 25.77 10.50 -0.01
N ASP A 521 26.42 9.58 0.67
CA ASP A 521 27.83 9.67 1.03
C ASP A 521 28.78 9.64 -0.19
N ALA A 522 30.08 9.84 0.06
CA ALA A 522 31.11 9.91 -0.97
C ALA A 522 31.47 8.53 -1.56
N PHE A 523 30.57 7.95 -2.37
CA PHE A 523 30.79 6.73 -3.14
C PHE A 523 30.03 6.76 -4.47
N GLN A 524 30.41 5.90 -5.41
CA GLN A 524 29.68 5.67 -6.66
C GLN A 524 28.80 4.41 -6.53
N PRO A 525 27.46 4.53 -6.60
CA PRO A 525 26.58 3.37 -6.48
C PRO A 525 26.74 2.37 -7.64
N HIS A 526 26.71 1.08 -7.31
CA HIS A 526 26.66 -0.01 -8.29
C HIS A 526 25.51 -0.96 -7.96
N GLY A 527 24.42 -0.88 -8.70
CA GLY A 527 23.21 -1.68 -8.48
C GLY A 527 22.23 -1.01 -7.53
N SER A 528 22.60 -0.84 -6.25
CA SER A 528 21.71 -0.22 -5.27
C SER A 528 22.43 0.68 -4.27
N ILE A 529 21.66 1.57 -3.64
CA ILE A 529 22.08 2.39 -2.49
C ILE A 529 21.44 1.79 -1.24
N LEU A 530 22.26 1.46 -0.25
CA LEU A 530 21.79 0.98 1.06
C LEU A 530 21.55 2.15 2.00
N ALA A 531 20.62 2.01 2.95
CA ALA A 531 20.27 3.04 3.92
C ALA A 531 21.48 3.66 4.67
N PRO A 532 22.54 2.90 5.06
CA PRO A 532 23.74 3.48 5.66
C PRO A 532 24.49 4.51 4.80
N GLY A 533 24.30 4.49 3.49
CA GLY A 533 24.90 5.45 2.56
C GLY A 533 24.06 6.71 2.33
N ILE A 534 22.89 6.81 2.98
CA ILE A 534 21.97 7.95 2.88
C ILE A 534 22.31 8.95 3.97
N ARG A 535 22.47 10.22 3.61
CA ARG A 535 22.64 11.34 4.56
C ARG A 535 21.33 12.02 4.89
N THR A 536 20.57 12.35 3.84
CA THR A 536 19.25 12.98 3.94
C THR A 536 18.38 12.45 2.82
N ALA A 537 17.06 12.40 3.05
CA ALA A 537 16.09 11.99 2.05
C ALA A 537 14.75 12.70 2.33
N GLU A 538 14.12 13.20 1.28
CA GLU A 538 12.84 13.88 1.44
C GLU A 538 11.76 12.95 2.01
N SER A 539 11.08 13.38 3.08
CA SER A 539 10.04 12.58 3.74
C SER A 539 8.82 12.29 2.86
N SER A 540 8.65 13.02 1.75
CA SER A 540 7.56 12.84 0.80
C SER A 540 7.77 11.64 -0.15
N ILE A 541 8.98 11.06 -0.18
CA ILE A 541 9.32 9.89 -1.01
C ILE A 541 8.50 8.67 -0.61
N GLN A 542 7.86 8.06 -1.59
CA GLN A 542 7.12 6.81 -1.43
C GLN A 542 7.80 5.64 -2.16
N VAL A 543 7.51 4.43 -1.71
CA VAL A 543 8.05 3.20 -2.33
C VAL A 543 7.62 3.12 -3.80
N GLY A 544 8.56 2.85 -4.69
CA GLY A 544 8.35 2.71 -6.12
C GLY A 544 8.40 4.02 -6.90
N GLU A 545 8.52 5.17 -6.25
CA GLU A 545 8.74 6.45 -6.93
C GLU A 545 10.16 6.56 -7.49
N GLU A 546 10.31 7.36 -8.54
CA GLU A 546 11.62 7.77 -9.04
C GLU A 546 12.25 8.74 -8.05
N VAL A 547 13.53 8.58 -7.79
CA VAL A 547 14.30 9.45 -6.90
C VAL A 547 15.59 9.89 -7.59
N LEU A 548 15.92 11.16 -7.43
CA LEU A 548 17.22 11.71 -7.77
C LEU A 548 18.14 11.48 -6.59
N PHE A 549 19.32 10.93 -6.83
CA PHE A 549 20.35 10.85 -5.80
C PHE A 549 21.57 11.66 -6.22
N GLU A 550 22.16 12.36 -5.26
CA GLU A 550 23.35 13.16 -5.44
C GLU A 550 24.27 13.02 -4.23
N GLY A 551 25.58 12.94 -4.48
CA GLY A 551 26.59 13.01 -3.45
C GLY A 551 27.94 13.44 -4.02
N PRO A 552 29.00 13.54 -3.20
CA PRO A 552 30.28 14.12 -3.62
C PRO A 552 30.98 13.43 -4.80
N GLN A 553 30.54 12.24 -5.23
CA GLN A 553 31.17 11.45 -6.28
C GLN A 553 30.20 10.98 -7.37
N ALA A 554 28.90 11.24 -7.24
CA ALA A 554 27.90 10.70 -8.14
C ALA A 554 26.61 11.49 -8.17
N PHE A 555 26.01 11.58 -9.36
CA PHE A 555 24.64 11.98 -9.60
C PHE A 555 23.91 10.84 -10.32
N GLY A 556 22.62 10.67 -10.06
CA GLY A 556 21.84 9.72 -10.83
C GLY A 556 20.39 9.61 -10.43
N ILE A 557 19.75 8.58 -10.99
CA ILE A 557 18.34 8.31 -10.80
C ILE A 557 18.10 6.82 -10.53
N GLY A 558 17.20 6.56 -9.60
CA GLY A 558 16.78 5.23 -9.23
C GLY A 558 15.34 5.19 -8.77
N ARG A 559 14.96 4.06 -8.19
CA ARG A 559 13.63 3.83 -7.64
C ARG A 559 13.72 3.61 -6.14
N ALA A 560 12.90 4.32 -5.38
CA ALA A 560 12.79 4.13 -3.94
C ALA A 560 12.28 2.73 -3.59
N THR A 561 12.95 2.03 -2.68
CA THR A 561 12.54 0.72 -2.15
C THR A 561 12.06 0.80 -0.70
N MET A 562 12.25 1.95 -0.05
CA MET A 562 11.63 2.33 1.22
C MET A 562 11.12 3.79 1.15
N HIS A 563 10.31 4.23 2.11
CA HIS A 563 9.85 5.63 2.15
C HIS A 563 10.92 6.57 2.72
N GLY A 564 10.85 7.86 2.42
CA GLY A 564 11.90 8.84 2.75
C GLY A 564 12.34 8.83 4.22
N THR A 565 11.38 8.86 5.15
CA THR A 565 11.67 8.79 6.59
C THR A 565 12.41 7.51 7.00
N ALA A 566 12.17 6.38 6.31
CA ALA A 566 12.92 5.15 6.57
C ALA A 566 14.34 5.23 5.98
N MET A 567 14.54 5.90 4.85
CA MET A 567 15.87 6.06 4.24
C MET A 567 16.84 6.76 5.20
N GLU A 568 16.39 7.82 5.88
CA GLU A 568 17.23 8.57 6.83
C GLU A 568 17.47 7.84 8.15
N ARG A 569 16.44 7.13 8.66
CA ARG A 569 16.46 6.56 10.01
C ARG A 569 16.98 5.13 10.08
N SER A 570 16.96 4.41 8.97
CA SER A 570 17.36 3.00 8.95
C SER A 570 18.87 2.88 8.83
N THR A 571 19.42 1.92 9.55
CA THR A 571 20.85 1.57 9.56
C THR A 571 21.19 0.42 8.60
N ARG A 572 20.22 0.00 7.77
CA ARG A 572 20.31 -1.15 6.86
C ARG A 572 19.15 -1.19 5.87
N GLY A 573 19.27 -2.10 4.92
CA GLY A 573 18.27 -2.32 3.88
C GLY A 573 18.58 -1.53 2.62
N GLU A 574 18.05 -2.00 1.51
CA GLU A 574 18.11 -1.29 0.24
C GLU A 574 17.18 -0.08 0.29
N ALA A 575 17.69 1.11 -0.04
CA ALA A 575 16.93 2.36 -0.06
C ALA A 575 16.56 2.79 -1.49
N VAL A 576 17.49 2.61 -2.44
CA VAL A 576 17.29 2.95 -3.85
C VAL A 576 17.82 1.85 -4.76
N ASP A 577 16.98 1.35 -5.65
CA ASP A 577 17.36 0.51 -6.80
C ASP A 577 17.84 1.43 -7.94
N VAL A 578 19.15 1.46 -8.20
CA VAL A 578 19.79 2.45 -9.08
C VAL A 578 19.63 2.04 -10.53
N ARG A 579 19.08 2.93 -11.36
CA ARG A 579 18.95 2.71 -12.80
C ARG A 579 20.12 3.27 -13.59
N HIS A 580 20.44 4.54 -13.33
CA HIS A 580 21.51 5.25 -14.01
C HIS A 580 22.31 6.08 -13.02
N THR A 581 23.62 6.14 -13.24
CA THR A 581 24.56 6.87 -12.39
C THR A 581 25.67 7.42 -13.28
N GLU A 582 26.17 8.60 -12.93
CA GLU A 582 27.35 9.22 -13.51
C GLU A 582 28.26 9.79 -12.42
N PRO A 583 29.57 9.83 -12.65
CA PRO A 583 30.50 10.42 -11.70
C PRO A 583 30.39 11.94 -11.67
N ILE A 584 30.55 12.53 -10.49
CA ILE A 584 30.80 13.97 -10.31
C ILE A 584 32.31 14.16 -10.12
N ASP A 585 32.89 15.09 -10.90
CA ASP A 585 34.32 15.43 -10.90
C ASP A 585 34.75 16.35 -9.74
#